data_AF-A0A848VGG1-F1
#
_entry.id   AF-A0A848VGG1-F1
#
_cell.length_a   1.000
_cell.length_b   1.000
_cell.length_c   1.000
_cell.angle_alpha   90.00
_cell.angle_beta   90.00
_cell.angle_gamma   90.00
#
_symmetry.space_group_name_H-M   'P 1'
#
loop_
_entity.id
_entity.type
_entity.pdbx_description
1 polymer ?
#
loop_
_entity_poly.entity_id
_entity_poly.type
_entity_poly.pdbx_seq_one_letter_code
_entity_poly.pdbx_strand_id
1 'polypeptide(L)'
;MPAMTEERQIELKNVLQLLLERPGLESWARVCMSLLSLTEGIERFMDDEDEFPHRELKQRLRRALSADDPPAALLDIASLQVFEYRVMSEDDRTLWHPLEESLQQFAERHAEKIRVWRAFSAYPNREVIESWLIARVSDTGVLEMSEC
;
A
#
# COMPACT_ATOMS: atom_id res chain seq x y z
N MET A 1 -6.57 -24.35 -5.52
CA MET A 1 -6.47 -23.29 -6.54
C MET A 1 -5.12 -22.58 -6.35
N PRO A 2 -4.10 -22.80 -7.21
CA PRO A 2 -2.77 -22.20 -7.04
C PRO A 2 -2.42 -21.09 -8.06
N ALA A 3 -3.21 -20.90 -9.12
CA ALA A 3 -2.86 -20.00 -10.23
C ALA A 3 -2.80 -18.50 -9.87
N MET A 4 -3.62 -18.06 -8.91
CA MET A 4 -3.63 -16.65 -8.46
C MET A 4 -2.31 -16.22 -7.79
N THR A 5 -1.50 -17.15 -7.30
CA THR A 5 -0.27 -16.83 -6.54
C THR A 5 0.93 -16.61 -7.45
N GLU A 6 0.99 -17.27 -8.62
CA GLU A 6 2.08 -17.14 -9.58
C GLU A 6 2.02 -15.84 -10.40
N GLU A 7 0.84 -15.49 -10.94
CA GLU A 7 0.67 -14.21 -11.65
C GLU A 7 0.94 -13.01 -10.72
N ARG A 8 0.53 -13.12 -9.45
CA ARG A 8 0.83 -12.15 -8.39
C ARG A 8 2.32 -11.99 -8.13
N GLN A 9 3.08 -13.09 -8.08
CA GLN A 9 4.53 -13.04 -7.91
C GLN A 9 5.23 -12.45 -9.13
N ILE A 10 4.75 -12.75 -10.34
CA ILE A 10 5.32 -12.22 -11.60
C ILE A 10 5.10 -10.71 -11.71
N GLU A 11 3.91 -10.19 -11.37
CA GLU A 11 3.64 -8.76 -11.44
C GLU A 11 4.42 -7.94 -10.41
N LEU A 12 4.54 -8.43 -9.17
CA LEU A 12 5.37 -7.82 -8.13
C LEU A 12 6.84 -7.76 -8.57
N LYS A 13 7.32 -8.86 -9.17
CA LYS A 13 8.69 -8.99 -9.67
C LYS A 13 8.97 -8.02 -10.82
N ASN A 14 8.02 -7.79 -11.72
CA ASN A 14 8.16 -6.82 -12.82
C ASN A 14 8.23 -5.36 -12.32
N VAL A 15 7.40 -5.00 -11.35
CA VAL A 15 7.45 -3.65 -10.73
C VAL A 15 8.77 -3.45 -9.98
N LEU A 16 9.20 -4.45 -9.20
CA LEU A 16 10.50 -4.46 -8.52
C LEU A 16 11.68 -4.39 -9.48
N GLN A 17 11.60 -5.05 -10.63
CA GLN A 17 12.68 -5.05 -11.62
C GLN A 17 12.85 -3.67 -12.27
N LEU A 18 11.74 -2.98 -12.60
CA LEU A 18 11.76 -1.59 -13.06
C LEU A 18 12.33 -0.61 -12.02
N LEU A 19 12.19 -0.93 -10.74
CA LEU A 19 12.68 -0.12 -9.62
C LEU A 19 14.18 -0.32 -9.36
N LEU A 20 14.70 -1.53 -9.55
CA LEU A 20 16.13 -1.86 -9.41
C LEU A 20 16.98 -1.32 -10.58
N GLU A 21 16.34 -0.93 -11.68
CA GLU A 21 17.02 -0.37 -12.87
C GLU A 21 17.21 1.16 -12.80
N ARG A 22 16.71 1.84 -11.76
CA ARG A 22 16.85 3.29 -11.56
C ARG A 22 17.63 3.61 -10.28
N PRO A 23 18.92 4.01 -10.39
CA PRO A 23 19.74 4.39 -9.25
C PRO A 23 19.08 5.50 -8.40
N GLY A 24 18.87 5.26 -7.11
CA GLY A 24 18.33 6.22 -6.15
C GLY A 24 16.84 6.03 -5.80
N LEU A 25 16.16 5.01 -6.35
CA LEU A 25 14.75 4.71 -6.08
C LEU A 25 14.51 3.36 -5.39
N GLU A 26 15.58 2.65 -5.02
CA GLU A 26 15.51 1.33 -4.39
C GLU A 26 14.80 1.37 -3.02
N SER A 27 15.06 2.42 -2.25
CA SER A 27 14.35 2.68 -0.98
C SER A 27 12.85 2.87 -1.21
N TRP A 28 12.47 3.68 -2.21
CA TRP A 28 11.07 3.88 -2.60
C TRP A 28 10.39 2.59 -3.04
N ALA A 29 11.12 1.71 -3.73
CA ALA A 29 10.60 0.41 -4.14
C ALA A 29 10.07 -0.41 -2.97
N ARG A 30 10.88 -0.51 -1.90
CA ARG A 30 10.54 -1.27 -0.69
C ARG A 30 9.36 -0.64 0.05
N VAL A 31 9.29 0.69 0.09
CA VAL A 31 8.17 1.41 0.71
C VAL A 31 6.86 1.14 -0.05
N CYS A 32 6.89 1.23 -1.37
CA CYS A 32 5.73 0.96 -2.23
C CYS A 32 5.21 -0.46 -2.08
N MET A 33 6.12 -1.43 -1.98
CA MET A 33 5.79 -2.84 -1.75
C MET A 33 5.15 -3.07 -0.39
N SER A 34 5.66 -2.39 0.63
CA SER A 34 5.08 -2.42 1.98
C SER A 34 3.65 -1.87 1.97
N LEU A 35 3.43 -0.73 1.30
CA LEU A 35 2.11 -0.12 1.19
C LEU A 35 1.10 -1.01 0.44
N LEU A 36 1.54 -1.65 -0.66
CA LEU A 36 0.72 -2.60 -1.40
C LEU A 36 0.32 -3.81 -0.54
N SER A 37 1.23 -4.31 0.29
CA SER A 37 0.95 -5.42 1.20
C SER A 37 -0.06 -5.05 2.29
N LEU A 38 0.05 -3.83 2.84
CA LEU A 38 -0.84 -3.37 3.91
C LEU A 38 -2.31 -3.31 3.47
N THR A 39 -2.56 -2.86 2.24
CA THR A 39 -3.92 -2.62 1.72
C THR A 39 -4.48 -3.79 0.89
N GLU A 40 -3.74 -4.89 0.77
CA GLU A 40 -4.14 -6.03 -0.05
C GLU A 40 -5.43 -6.68 0.46
N GLY A 41 -6.31 -7.03 -0.47
CA GLY A 41 -7.52 -7.81 -0.18
C GLY A 41 -8.74 -6.98 0.17
N ILE A 42 -8.62 -5.65 0.26
CA ILE A 42 -9.75 -4.76 0.58
C ILE A 42 -10.92 -4.91 -0.40
N GLU A 43 -10.61 -5.15 -1.66
CA GLU A 43 -11.57 -5.35 -2.75
C GLU A 43 -12.47 -6.58 -2.55
N ARG A 44 -12.05 -7.57 -1.73
CA ARG A 44 -12.88 -8.74 -1.43
C ARG A 44 -14.12 -8.42 -0.59
N PHE A 45 -14.12 -7.25 0.04
CA PHE A 45 -15.18 -6.79 0.93
C PHE A 45 -15.95 -5.62 0.31
N MET A 46 -15.82 -5.42 -1.00
CA MET A 46 -16.47 -4.36 -1.76
C MET A 46 -17.41 -4.95 -2.80
N ASP A 47 -18.58 -4.32 -2.96
CA ASP A 47 -19.60 -4.78 -3.91
C ASP A 47 -19.44 -4.17 -5.31
N ASP A 48 -18.73 -3.04 -5.44
CA ASP A 48 -18.54 -2.31 -6.69
C ASP A 48 -17.10 -2.46 -7.23
N GLU A 49 -16.97 -3.10 -8.39
CA GLU A 49 -15.68 -3.34 -9.06
C GLU A 49 -15.06 -2.07 -9.64
N ASP A 50 -15.85 -1.03 -9.91
CA ASP A 50 -15.36 0.24 -10.44
C ASP A 50 -14.65 1.10 -9.38
N GLU A 51 -14.78 0.74 -8.09
CA GLU A 51 -14.16 1.46 -6.96
C GLU A 51 -12.91 0.77 -6.37
N PHE A 52 -12.40 -0.29 -7.02
CA PHE A 52 -11.29 -1.13 -6.53
C PHE A 52 -10.01 -0.34 -6.22
N PRO A 53 -9.76 -0.01 -4.92
CA PRO A 53 -8.80 1.03 -4.56
C PRO A 53 -7.37 0.47 -4.49
N HIS A 54 -7.21 -0.86 -4.34
CA HIS A 54 -5.91 -1.52 -4.43
C HIS A 54 -5.39 -1.52 -5.87
N ARG A 55 -6.29 -1.76 -6.83
CA ARG A 55 -6.02 -1.65 -8.26
C ARG A 55 -5.62 -0.22 -8.64
N GLU A 56 -6.34 0.79 -8.14
CA GLU A 56 -5.97 2.20 -8.34
C GLU A 56 -4.56 2.48 -7.82
N LEU A 57 -4.26 2.07 -6.58
CA LEU A 57 -2.94 2.21 -5.97
C LEU A 57 -1.82 1.59 -6.83
N LYS A 58 -2.01 0.35 -7.31
CA LYS A 58 -1.05 -0.30 -8.21
C LYS A 58 -0.79 0.51 -9.48
N GLN A 59 -1.85 1.02 -10.12
CA GLN A 59 -1.71 1.82 -11.34
C GLN A 59 -1.00 3.14 -11.07
N ARG A 60 -1.31 3.81 -9.95
CA ARG A 60 -0.69 5.08 -9.59
C ARG A 60 0.79 4.91 -9.27
N LEU A 61 1.15 3.84 -8.57
CA LEU A 61 2.53 3.44 -8.34
C LEU A 61 3.30 3.25 -9.65
N ARG A 62 2.77 2.44 -10.58
CA ARG A 62 3.42 2.22 -11.90
C ARG A 62 3.66 3.53 -12.65
N ARG A 63 2.70 4.47 -12.62
CA ARG A 63 2.83 5.78 -13.25
C ARG A 63 3.84 6.68 -12.55
N ALA A 64 3.82 6.73 -11.22
CA ALA A 64 4.73 7.56 -10.42
C ALA A 64 6.20 7.19 -10.69
N LEU A 65 6.49 5.90 -10.82
CA LEU A 65 7.84 5.41 -11.10
C LEU A 65 8.37 5.77 -12.50
N SER A 66 7.46 6.08 -13.42
CA SER A 66 7.80 6.51 -14.78
C SER A 66 7.77 8.03 -14.95
N ALA A 67 7.46 8.78 -13.89
CA ALA A 67 7.37 10.24 -13.93
C ALA A 67 8.74 10.91 -14.02
N ASP A 68 8.74 12.19 -14.41
CA ASP A 68 9.94 13.04 -14.45
C ASP A 68 10.47 13.35 -13.03
N ASP A 69 9.57 13.42 -12.04
CA ASP A 69 9.89 13.52 -10.61
C ASP A 69 9.18 12.39 -9.83
N PRO A 70 9.79 11.19 -9.76
CA PRO A 70 9.19 10.04 -9.09
C PRO A 70 8.90 10.27 -7.60
N PRO A 71 9.80 10.87 -6.78
CA PRO A 71 9.51 11.17 -5.38
C PRO A 71 8.25 12.01 -5.18
N ALA A 72 8.08 13.11 -5.94
CA ALA A 72 6.87 13.92 -5.85
C ALA A 72 5.61 13.13 -6.26
N ALA A 73 5.70 12.37 -7.35
CA ALA A 73 4.58 11.55 -7.82
C ALA A 73 4.22 10.39 -6.87
N LEU A 74 5.17 9.90 -6.07
CA LEU A 74 4.94 8.88 -5.04
C LEU A 74 4.29 9.46 -3.78
N LEU A 75 4.56 10.71 -3.43
CA LEU A 75 3.87 11.39 -2.34
C LEU A 75 2.38 11.62 -2.64
N ASP A 76 2.02 11.85 -3.91
CA ASP A 76 0.63 12.00 -4.35
C ASP A 76 -0.24 10.77 -4.02
N ILE A 77 0.37 9.60 -3.78
CA ILE A 77 -0.34 8.38 -3.38
C ILE A 77 -1.08 8.57 -2.05
N ALA A 78 -0.59 9.44 -1.18
CA ALA A 78 -1.26 9.79 0.08
C ALA A 78 -2.66 10.40 -0.10
N SER A 79 -3.04 10.76 -1.34
CA SER A 79 -4.37 11.30 -1.67
C SER A 79 -5.30 10.27 -2.34
N LEU A 80 -4.92 8.99 -2.39
CA LEU A 80 -5.74 7.96 -3.03
C LEU A 80 -6.93 7.51 -2.17
N GLN A 81 -7.99 7.05 -2.85
CA GLN A 81 -9.23 6.62 -2.22
C GLN A 81 -9.07 5.42 -1.30
N VAL A 82 -8.00 4.61 -1.44
CA VAL A 82 -7.71 3.48 -0.54
C VAL A 82 -7.67 3.90 0.93
N PHE A 83 -7.24 5.13 1.22
CA PHE A 83 -7.19 5.66 2.57
C PHE A 83 -8.54 6.22 3.05
N GLU A 84 -9.53 6.36 2.19
CA GLU A 84 -10.90 6.71 2.57
C GLU A 84 -11.67 5.50 3.11
N TYR A 85 -11.20 4.29 2.83
CA TYR A 85 -11.81 3.09 3.38
C TYR A 85 -11.47 2.89 4.85
N ARG A 86 -12.45 2.36 5.58
CA ARG A 86 -12.35 1.98 6.98
C ARG A 86 -12.74 0.53 7.12
N VAL A 87 -12.06 -0.12 8.05
CA VAL A 87 -12.33 -1.51 8.40
C VAL A 87 -12.46 -1.61 9.91
N MET A 88 -13.50 -2.32 10.34
CA MET A 88 -13.81 -2.54 11.75
C MET A 88 -14.20 -3.99 11.98
N SER A 89 -13.76 -4.57 13.10
CA SER A 89 -14.26 -5.87 13.58
C SER A 89 -15.73 -5.77 13.97
N GLU A 90 -16.55 -6.75 13.56
CA GLU A 90 -17.95 -6.81 13.98
C GLU A 90 -18.10 -7.33 15.43
N ASP A 91 -17.14 -8.10 15.91
CA ASP A 91 -17.20 -8.73 17.23
C ASP A 91 -16.89 -7.72 18.35
N ASP A 92 -15.82 -6.92 18.22
CA ASP A 92 -15.33 -6.03 19.28
C ASP A 92 -15.21 -4.54 18.90
N ARG A 93 -15.55 -4.20 17.65
CA ARG A 93 -15.49 -2.83 17.10
C ARG A 93 -14.09 -2.23 17.02
N THR A 94 -13.04 -3.03 17.11
CA THR A 94 -11.66 -2.57 16.87
C THR A 94 -11.52 -2.07 15.44
N LEU A 95 -10.83 -0.93 15.27
CA LEU A 95 -10.54 -0.36 13.95
C LEU A 95 -9.18 -0.84 13.44
N TRP A 96 -9.12 -1.16 12.16
CA TRP A 96 -7.87 -1.44 11.47
C TRP A 96 -7.07 -0.15 11.25
N HIS A 97 -5.76 -0.20 11.49
CA HIS A 97 -4.86 0.90 11.19
C HIS A 97 -3.99 0.58 9.96
N PRO A 98 -4.19 1.25 8.81
CA PRO A 98 -3.63 0.83 7.52
C PRO A 98 -2.12 1.04 7.36
N LEU A 99 -1.47 1.70 8.31
CA LEU A 99 -0.01 1.89 8.32
C LEU A 99 0.72 1.03 9.38
N GLU A 100 -0.02 0.26 10.18
CA GLU A 100 0.54 -0.53 11.30
C GLU A 100 0.45 -2.04 11.07
N GLU A 101 -0.68 -2.53 10.55
CA GLU A 101 -0.91 -3.96 10.28
C GLU A 101 -1.54 -4.14 8.89
N SER A 102 -1.33 -5.30 8.24
CA SER A 102 -2.01 -5.56 6.96
C SER A 102 -3.49 -5.88 7.17
N LEU A 103 -4.32 -5.51 6.21
CA LEU A 103 -5.75 -5.83 6.25
C LEU A 103 -5.99 -7.34 6.34
N GLN A 104 -5.20 -8.13 5.63
CA GLN A 104 -5.27 -9.58 5.70
C GLN A 104 -5.04 -10.10 7.12
N GLN A 105 -3.98 -9.62 7.80
CA GLN A 105 -3.70 -10.02 9.19
C GLN A 105 -4.83 -9.60 10.13
N PHE A 106 -5.38 -8.40 9.93
CA PHE A 106 -6.52 -7.91 10.69
C PHE A 106 -7.76 -8.79 10.48
N ALA A 107 -8.12 -9.09 9.24
CA ALA A 107 -9.26 -9.92 8.88
C ALA A 107 -9.12 -11.34 9.45
N GLU A 108 -7.95 -11.97 9.30
CA GLU A 108 -7.66 -13.31 9.83
C GLU A 108 -7.78 -13.35 11.36
N ARG A 109 -7.27 -12.34 12.06
CA ARG A 109 -7.38 -12.21 13.53
C ARG A 109 -8.83 -12.14 14.01
N HIS A 110 -9.73 -11.59 13.20
CA HIS A 110 -11.16 -11.45 13.48
C HIS A 110 -12.03 -12.47 12.73
N ALA A 111 -11.44 -13.57 12.25
CA ALA A 111 -12.14 -14.64 11.54
C ALA A 111 -13.01 -14.14 10.37
N GLU A 112 -12.51 -13.16 9.62
CA GLU A 112 -13.16 -12.52 8.46
C GLU A 112 -14.47 -11.76 8.80
N LYS A 113 -14.82 -11.62 10.09
CA LYS A 113 -15.98 -10.84 10.54
C LYS A 113 -15.63 -9.36 10.64
N ILE A 114 -15.46 -8.76 9.47
CA ILE A 114 -15.11 -7.35 9.35
C ILE A 114 -16.14 -6.61 8.53
N ARG A 115 -16.36 -5.35 8.88
CA ARG A 115 -17.15 -4.41 8.12
C ARG A 115 -16.23 -3.42 7.43
N VAL A 116 -16.43 -3.25 6.13
CA VAL A 116 -15.73 -2.26 5.31
C VAL A 116 -16.71 -1.17 4.88
N TRP A 117 -16.28 0.09 4.92
CA TRP A 117 -17.05 1.21 4.39
C TRP A 117 -16.13 2.35 3.96
N ARG A 118 -16.62 3.19 3.05
CA ARG A 118 -15.94 4.42 2.64
C ARG A 118 -16.35 5.59 3.54
N ALA A 119 -15.38 6.34 4.04
CA ALA A 119 -15.56 7.57 4.79
C ALA A 119 -15.36 8.80 3.90
N PHE A 120 -15.83 9.97 4.36
CA PHE A 120 -15.68 11.24 3.62
C PHE A 120 -14.24 11.80 3.59
N SER A 121 -13.33 11.24 4.38
CA SER A 121 -11.97 11.72 4.50
C SER A 121 -11.00 10.55 4.60
N ALA A 122 -9.74 10.78 4.25
CA ALA A 122 -8.68 9.79 4.44
C ALA A 122 -8.42 9.49 5.93
N TYR A 123 -8.00 8.26 6.24
CA TYR A 123 -7.39 7.86 7.50
C TYR A 123 -6.26 6.83 7.26
N PRO A 124 -5.08 7.07 7.84
CA PRO A 124 -4.64 8.33 8.44
C PRO A 124 -4.78 9.50 7.46
N ASN A 125 -4.72 10.73 7.96
CA ASN A 125 -4.80 11.89 7.08
C ASN A 125 -3.57 11.92 6.14
N ARG A 126 -3.67 12.72 5.07
CA ARG A 126 -2.63 12.83 4.04
C ARG A 126 -1.24 13.12 4.63
N GLU A 127 -1.13 14.08 5.54
CA GLU A 127 0.15 14.48 6.15
C GLU A 127 0.83 13.33 6.91
N VAL A 128 0.05 12.51 7.61
CA VAL A 128 0.55 11.32 8.32
C VAL A 128 1.02 10.25 7.33
N ILE A 129 0.28 10.03 6.24
CA ILE A 129 0.69 9.07 5.21
C ILE A 129 1.97 9.53 4.51
N GLU A 130 2.07 10.80 4.12
CA GLU A 130 3.29 11.37 3.52
C GLU A 130 4.49 11.25 4.47
N SER A 131 4.30 11.59 5.74
CA SER A 131 5.35 11.46 6.76
C SER A 131 5.79 9.99 6.93
N TRP A 132 4.85 9.05 6.90
CA TRP A 132 5.15 7.61 6.97
C TRP A 132 5.95 7.14 5.74
N LEU A 133 5.59 7.59 4.54
CA LEU A 133 6.30 7.28 3.30
C LEU A 133 7.75 7.78 3.36
N ILE A 134 7.94 9.05 3.74
CA ILE A 134 9.27 9.68 3.84
C ILE A 134 10.14 8.96 4.88
N ALA A 135 9.59 8.71 6.08
CA ALA A 135 10.32 8.03 7.16
C ALA A 135 10.81 6.65 6.72
N ARG A 136 9.96 5.87 6.04
CA ARG A 136 10.33 4.53 5.56
C ARG A 136 11.41 4.57 4.48
N VAL A 137 11.43 5.60 3.63
CA VAL A 137 12.51 5.80 2.65
C VAL A 137 13.83 6.09 3.36
N SER A 138 13.80 6.96 4.38
CA SER A 138 14.98 7.29 5.18
C SER A 138 15.53 6.07 5.93
N ASP A 139 14.68 5.27 6.57
CA ASP A 139 15.09 4.05 7.28
C ASP A 139 15.76 3.03 6.35
N THR A 140 15.29 2.91 5.11
CA THR A 140 15.90 2.02 4.12
C THR A 140 17.23 2.51 3.56
N GLY A 141 17.49 3.83 3.59
CA GLY A 141 18.74 4.44 3.14
C GLY A 141 19.87 4.40 4.18
N VAL A 142 19.55 4.28 5.48
CA VAL A 142 20.56 4.22 6.56
C VAL A 142 21.35 2.90 6.54
N LEU A 143 20.78 1.82 6.00
CA LEU A 143 21.48 0.53 5.87
C LEU A 143 22.58 0.55 4.80
N GLU A 144 22.59 1.50 3.86
CA GLU A 144 23.60 1.59 2.79
C GLU A 144 24.83 2.43 3.16
N MET A 145 24.84 3.06 4.34
CA MET A 145 25.96 3.90 4.80
C MET A 145 26.76 3.30 5.97
N SER A 146 26.52 2.03 6.33
CA SER A 146 27.18 1.39 7.49
C SER A 146 28.37 0.49 7.14
N GLU A 147 28.94 0.58 5.93
CA GLU A 147 30.22 -0.06 5.61
C GLU A 147 31.16 0.94 4.93
N CYS A 148 31.89 1.69 5.76
CA CYS A 148 33.19 2.28 5.43
C CYS A 148 34.20 1.86 6.50
#